data_AF-A0A151AT92-F1
#
_entry.id   AF-A0A151AT92-F1
#
_cell.length_a   1.000
_cell.length_b   1.000
_cell.length_c   1.000
_cell.angle_alpha   90.00
_cell.angle_beta   90.00
_cell.angle_gamma   90.00
#
_symmetry.space_group_name_H-M   'P 1'
#
loop_
_entity.id
_entity.type
_entity.pdbx_description
1 polymer ?
#
loop_
_entity_poly.entity_id
_entity_poly.type
_entity_poly.pdbx_seq_one_letter_code
_entity_poly.pdbx_strand_id
1 'polypeptide(L)'
;MGILAAMMTKSGITGIVGPVESGDAIKYNYGFQQGVAAAKPEVKVRIAYTGSFNDIVGAGELAKVHMDAGADILTGSSQQAVGAIRAVAGRSGKYWLSTDMDQRAREITRNPSVLVAAYPARGLDIGATEYVRLKLMEARDNPV
;
A
#
# COMPACT_ATOMS: atom_id res chain seq x y z
N MET A 1 3.23 -9.21 -2.01
CA MET A 1 2.05 -8.33 -2.24
C MET A 1 1.38 -8.58 -3.60
N GLY A 2 2.11 -8.68 -4.72
CA GLY A 2 1.49 -8.92 -6.04
C GLY A 2 0.66 -10.20 -6.16
N ILE A 3 1.13 -11.30 -5.58
CA ILE A 3 0.38 -12.59 -5.58
C ILE A 3 -0.98 -12.44 -4.90
N LEU A 4 -1.02 -11.80 -3.71
CA LEU A 4 -2.26 -11.54 -2.98
C LEU A 4 -3.20 -10.64 -3.78
N ALA A 5 -2.67 -9.59 -4.41
CA ALA A 5 -3.46 -8.70 -5.25
C ALA A 5 -4.13 -9.44 -6.42
N ALA A 6 -3.40 -10.34 -7.08
CA ALA A 6 -3.91 -11.16 -8.18
C ALA A 6 -4.96 -12.20 -7.73
N MET A 7 -4.85 -12.70 -6.50
CA MET A 7 -5.85 -13.63 -5.94
C MET A 7 -7.11 -12.90 -5.48
N MET A 8 -6.98 -11.69 -4.95
CA MET A 8 -8.09 -10.90 -4.42
C MET A 8 -8.86 -10.10 -5.47
N THR A 9 -8.21 -9.71 -6.57
CA THR A 9 -8.85 -8.94 -7.63
C THR A 9 -9.99 -9.73 -8.28
N LYS A 10 -11.15 -9.11 -8.36
CA LYS A 10 -12.34 -9.56 -9.08
C LYS A 10 -12.44 -8.89 -10.45
N SER A 11 -11.92 -7.66 -10.57
CA SER A 11 -11.90 -6.89 -11.82
C SER A 11 -10.83 -7.37 -12.80
N GLY A 12 -9.80 -8.08 -12.31
CA GLY A 12 -8.61 -8.42 -13.08
C GLY A 12 -7.70 -7.21 -13.35
N ILE A 13 -7.92 -6.08 -12.68
CA ILE A 13 -7.13 -4.86 -12.82
C ILE A 13 -6.63 -4.42 -11.44
N THR A 14 -5.33 -4.18 -11.34
CA THR A 14 -4.66 -3.67 -10.13
C THR A 14 -3.93 -2.37 -10.43
N GLY A 15 -3.76 -1.52 -9.41
CA GLY A 15 -3.13 -0.21 -9.54
C GLY A 15 -1.92 -0.04 -8.62
N ILE A 16 -0.87 0.60 -9.12
CA ILE A 16 0.30 1.03 -8.34
C ILE A 16 0.39 2.56 -8.42
N VAL A 17 0.31 3.21 -7.25
CA VAL A 17 0.57 4.65 -7.08
C VAL A 17 2.00 4.81 -6.57
N GLY A 18 2.90 5.28 -7.44
CA GLY A 18 4.32 5.44 -7.13
C GLY A 18 4.77 6.90 -6.95
N PRO A 19 5.81 7.17 -6.14
CA PRO A 19 6.42 8.50 -6.03
C PRO A 19 7.14 8.93 -7.29
N VAL A 20 8.18 8.19 -7.67
CA VAL A 20 9.09 8.51 -8.76
C VAL A 20 9.49 7.20 -9.42
N GLU A 21 9.83 7.27 -10.70
CA GLU A 21 10.34 6.13 -11.46
C GLU A 21 11.85 5.94 -11.23
N SER A 22 12.26 5.84 -9.96
CA SER A 22 13.68 5.71 -9.60
C SER A 22 13.87 5.06 -8.21
N GLY A 23 15.09 4.61 -7.96
CA GLY A 23 15.54 4.09 -6.67
C GLY A 23 14.79 2.83 -6.22
N ASP A 24 14.48 2.74 -4.93
CA ASP A 24 13.80 1.55 -4.38
C ASP A 24 12.30 1.51 -4.71
N ALA A 25 11.71 2.64 -5.10
CA ALA A 25 10.31 2.70 -5.52
C ALA A 25 10.08 1.87 -6.80
N ILE A 26 10.97 1.95 -7.78
CA ILE A 26 10.83 1.18 -9.02
C ILE A 26 11.01 -0.33 -8.78
N LYS A 27 11.95 -0.73 -7.90
CA LYS A 27 12.14 -2.14 -7.52
C LYS A 27 10.89 -2.72 -6.87
N TYR A 28 10.23 -1.93 -6.03
CA TYR A 28 8.97 -2.31 -5.43
C TYR A 28 7.87 -2.54 -6.49
N ASN A 29 7.75 -1.63 -7.46
CA ASN A 29 6.78 -1.72 -8.54
C ASN A 29 7.00 -2.97 -9.40
N TYR A 30 8.26 -3.25 -9.76
CA TYR A 30 8.62 -4.46 -10.49
C TYR A 30 8.32 -5.73 -9.68
N GLY A 31 8.66 -5.76 -8.39
CA GLY A 31 8.35 -6.90 -7.52
C GLY A 31 6.84 -7.15 -7.40
N PHE A 32 6.02 -6.09 -7.39
CA PHE A 32 4.57 -6.23 -7.43
C PHE A 32 4.08 -6.79 -8.77
N GLN A 33 4.55 -6.23 -9.90
CA GLN A 33 4.21 -6.72 -11.24
C GLN A 33 4.57 -8.20 -11.42
N GLN A 34 5.79 -8.59 -11.03
CA GLN A 34 6.23 -9.98 -11.11
C GLN A 34 5.39 -10.88 -10.21
N GLY A 35 5.04 -10.42 -9.01
CA GLY A 35 4.16 -11.16 -8.11
C GLY A 35 2.75 -11.36 -8.68
N VAL A 36 2.19 -10.33 -9.35
CA VAL A 36 0.90 -10.46 -10.04
C VAL A 36 1.01 -11.44 -11.20
N ALA A 37 2.02 -11.28 -12.05
CA ALA A 37 2.23 -12.13 -13.21
C ALA A 37 2.48 -13.60 -12.84
N ALA A 38 3.19 -13.85 -11.74
CA ALA A 38 3.45 -15.19 -11.22
C ALA A 38 2.17 -15.88 -10.69
N ALA A 39 1.23 -15.11 -10.15
CA ALA A 39 -0.02 -15.65 -9.61
C ALA A 39 -1.11 -15.80 -10.68
N LYS A 40 -1.34 -14.73 -11.45
CA LYS A 40 -2.29 -14.70 -12.57
C LYS A 40 -1.79 -13.74 -13.65
N PRO A 41 -1.21 -14.23 -14.76
CA PRO A 41 -0.69 -13.40 -15.84
C PRO A 41 -1.77 -12.60 -16.58
N GLU A 42 -3.03 -12.98 -16.42
CA GLU A 42 -4.21 -12.31 -17.00
C GLU A 42 -4.53 -10.97 -16.32
N VAL A 43 -4.07 -10.78 -15.08
CA VAL A 43 -4.34 -9.58 -14.28
C VAL A 43 -3.47 -8.43 -14.77
N LYS A 44 -4.10 -7.31 -15.12
CA LYS A 44 -3.42 -6.11 -15.60
C LYS A 44 -2.95 -5.25 -14.43
N VAL A 45 -1.69 -4.83 -14.46
CA VAL A 45 -1.12 -3.91 -13.46
C VAL A 45 -0.95 -2.53 -14.10
N ARG A 46 -1.70 -1.55 -13.63
CA ARG A 46 -1.56 -0.14 -14.02
C ARG A 46 -0.60 0.54 -13.05
N ILE A 47 0.41 1.22 -13.56
CA ILE A 47 1.37 1.97 -12.75
C ILE A 47 1.31 3.42 -13.19
N ALA A 48 1.27 4.33 -12.22
CA ALA A 48 1.49 5.74 -12.49
C ALA A 48 2.26 6.38 -11.34
N TYR A 49 2.91 7.49 -11.67
CA TYR A 49 3.81 8.20 -10.76
C TYR A 49 3.35 9.63 -10.55
N THR A 50 3.47 10.13 -9.32
CA THR A 50 3.18 11.54 -8.98
C THR A 50 4.36 12.46 -9.26
N GLY A 51 5.57 11.92 -9.34
CA GLY A 51 6.83 12.67 -9.49
C GLY A 51 7.46 13.14 -8.17
N SER A 52 6.84 12.87 -7.02
CA SER A 52 7.34 13.32 -5.70
C SER A 52 6.95 12.35 -4.59
N PHE A 53 7.81 12.17 -3.59
CA PHE A 53 7.53 11.36 -2.39
C PHE A 53 6.51 11.98 -1.43
N ASN A 54 6.25 13.27 -1.58
CA ASN A 54 5.45 14.07 -0.65
C ASN A 54 4.15 14.61 -1.28
N ASP A 55 3.83 14.22 -2.52
CA ASP A 55 2.62 14.68 -3.20
C ASP A 55 1.39 13.84 -2.79
N ILE A 56 0.87 14.13 -1.60
CA ILE A 56 -0.31 13.47 -1.04
C ILE A 56 -1.55 13.70 -1.93
N VAL A 57 -1.70 14.92 -2.47
CA VAL A 57 -2.87 15.28 -3.29
C VAL A 57 -2.82 14.53 -4.61
N GLY A 58 -1.69 14.57 -5.31
CA GLY A 58 -1.46 13.82 -6.54
C GLY A 58 -1.65 12.33 -6.35
N ALA A 59 -1.18 11.74 -5.24
CA ALA A 59 -1.37 10.33 -4.94
C ALA A 59 -2.86 9.95 -4.79
N GLY A 60 -3.65 10.83 -4.16
CA GLY A 60 -5.09 10.65 -4.04
C GLY A 60 -5.82 10.71 -5.38
N GLU A 61 -5.49 11.70 -6.22
CA GLU A 61 -6.07 11.81 -7.57
C GLU A 61 -5.66 10.62 -8.45
N LEU A 62 -4.41 10.17 -8.35
CA LEU A 62 -3.92 9.03 -9.12
C LEU A 62 -4.62 7.73 -8.72
N ALA A 63 -4.87 7.54 -7.43
CA ALA A 63 -5.67 6.42 -6.95
C ALA A 63 -7.09 6.44 -7.51
N LYS A 64 -7.74 7.62 -7.58
CA LYS A 64 -9.06 7.77 -8.22
C LYS A 64 -9.01 7.38 -9.70
N VAL A 65 -8.01 7.87 -10.44
CA VAL A 65 -7.81 7.51 -11.85
C VAL A 65 -7.65 6.00 -12.03
N HIS A 66 -6.89 5.32 -11.17
CA HIS A 66 -6.77 3.86 -11.21
C HIS A 66 -8.09 3.15 -10.92
N MET A 67 -8.84 3.60 -9.91
CA MET A 67 -10.15 3.04 -9.57
C MET A 67 -11.19 3.27 -10.67
N ASP A 68 -11.18 4.44 -11.31
CA ASP A 68 -12.03 4.78 -12.46
C ASP A 68 -11.67 3.97 -13.71
N ALA A 69 -10.38 3.64 -13.87
CA ALA A 69 -9.91 2.71 -14.88
C ALA A 69 -10.20 1.23 -14.55
N GLY A 70 -10.99 0.96 -13.51
CA GLY A 70 -11.47 -0.37 -13.15
C GLY A 70 -10.65 -1.11 -12.10
N ALA A 71 -9.54 -0.54 -11.60
CA ALA A 71 -8.75 -1.21 -10.56
C ALA A 71 -9.58 -1.40 -9.29
N ASP A 72 -9.53 -2.60 -8.71
CA ASP A 72 -10.17 -2.91 -7.43
C ASP A 72 -9.17 -3.11 -6.29
N ILE A 73 -7.94 -3.53 -6.62
CA ILE A 73 -6.83 -3.60 -5.68
C ILE A 73 -5.77 -2.56 -6.07
N LEU A 74 -5.45 -1.66 -5.14
CA LEU A 74 -4.42 -0.64 -5.30
C LEU A 74 -3.31 -0.85 -4.28
N THR A 75 -2.11 -0.39 -4.62
CA THR A 75 -0.95 -0.43 -3.74
C THR A 75 -0.05 0.77 -4.01
N GLY A 76 0.86 1.04 -3.09
CA GLY A 76 1.84 2.12 -3.23
C GLY A 76 2.89 2.07 -2.14
N SER A 77 3.91 2.89 -2.30
CA SER A 77 4.99 3.09 -1.33
C SER A 77 5.15 4.57 -1.04
N SER A 78 5.92 4.89 0.01
CA SER A 78 6.28 6.25 0.45
C SER A 78 5.21 7.02 1.22
N GLN A 79 5.62 8.16 1.77
CA GLN A 79 4.81 9.01 2.66
C GLN A 79 3.53 9.53 1.99
N GLN A 80 3.52 9.74 0.68
CA GLN A 80 2.32 10.19 -0.03
C GLN A 80 1.19 9.17 -0.08
N ALA A 81 1.47 7.88 0.18
CA ALA A 81 0.50 6.79 0.02
C ALA A 81 -0.78 7.03 0.84
N VAL A 82 -0.69 7.82 1.92
CA VAL A 82 -1.84 8.26 2.73
C VAL A 82 -2.94 8.93 1.88
N GLY A 83 -2.57 9.73 0.88
CA GLY A 83 -3.54 10.36 -0.01
C GLY A 83 -4.32 9.34 -0.85
N ALA A 84 -3.60 8.34 -1.37
CA ALA A 84 -4.19 7.23 -2.10
C ALA A 84 -5.08 6.34 -1.20
N ILE A 85 -4.64 6.05 0.02
CA ILE A 85 -5.42 5.30 1.02
C ILE A 85 -6.76 5.99 1.29
N ARG A 86 -6.75 7.31 1.52
CA ARG A 86 -7.96 8.10 1.73
C ARG A 86 -8.93 8.02 0.55
N ALA A 87 -8.39 8.11 -0.67
CA ALA A 87 -9.20 7.99 -1.88
C ALA A 87 -9.84 6.60 -2.00
N VAL A 88 -9.10 5.53 -1.71
CA VAL A 88 -9.60 4.14 -1.76
C VAL A 88 -10.62 3.89 -0.66
N ALA A 89 -10.38 4.38 0.56
CA ALA A 89 -11.32 4.24 1.69
C ALA A 89 -12.68 4.91 1.40
N GLY A 90 -12.69 5.97 0.57
CA GLY A 90 -13.91 6.63 0.13
C GLY A 90 -14.73 5.85 -0.91
N ARG A 91 -14.27 4.69 -1.41
CA ARG A 91 -14.97 3.91 -2.43
C ARG A 91 -15.23 2.47 -2.00
N SER A 92 -16.49 2.07 -1.97
CA SER A 92 -16.89 0.69 -1.64
C SER A 92 -16.38 -0.32 -2.68
N GLY A 93 -15.89 -1.47 -2.22
CA GLY A 93 -15.40 -2.55 -3.09
C GLY A 93 -14.01 -2.31 -3.68
N LYS A 94 -13.28 -1.31 -3.16
CA LYS A 94 -11.90 -1.01 -3.52
C LYS A 94 -11.01 -1.27 -2.30
N TYR A 95 -9.83 -1.83 -2.52
CA TYR A 95 -8.93 -2.24 -1.46
C TYR A 95 -7.53 -1.69 -1.68
N TRP A 96 -6.86 -1.34 -0.58
CA TRP A 96 -5.48 -0.89 -0.56
C TRP A 96 -4.59 -1.93 0.12
N LEU A 97 -3.49 -2.28 -0.55
CA LEU A 97 -2.43 -3.11 0.00
C LEU A 97 -1.29 -2.19 0.46
N SER A 98 -1.06 -2.13 1.77
CA SER A 98 0.00 -1.29 2.33
C SER A 98 1.33 -2.04 2.35
N THR A 99 2.44 -1.32 2.13
CA THR A 99 3.79 -1.90 2.29
C THR A 99 4.63 -1.25 3.36
N ASP A 100 4.13 -0.16 3.92
CA ASP A 100 4.78 0.57 5.00
C ASP A 100 3.94 0.43 6.28
N MET A 101 4.59 0.69 7.42
CA MET A 101 4.10 0.52 8.79
C MET A 101 2.61 0.79 8.95
N ASP A 102 1.95 -0.01 9.81
CA ASP A 102 0.54 0.09 10.18
C ASP A 102 0.02 1.55 10.19
N GLN A 103 -0.56 1.98 9.05
CA GLN A 103 -1.00 3.36 8.86
C GLN A 103 -2.30 3.67 9.63
N ARG A 104 -2.83 2.68 10.39
CA ARG A 104 -4.00 2.86 11.27
C ARG A 104 -3.77 3.93 12.33
N ALA A 105 -2.53 4.17 12.76
CA ALA A 105 -2.22 5.17 13.78
C ALA A 105 -2.54 6.62 13.35
N ARG A 106 -2.83 6.87 12.06
CA ARG A 106 -3.08 8.23 11.52
C ARG A 106 -4.52 8.50 11.08
N GLU A 107 -5.37 7.48 11.02
CA GLU A 107 -6.77 7.59 10.58
C GLU A 107 -7.68 6.86 11.59
N ILE A 108 -7.98 7.53 12.72
CA ILE A 108 -9.01 7.05 13.66
C ILE A 108 -10.38 7.30 13.02
N THR A 109 -10.85 6.33 12.22
CA THR A 109 -12.25 6.26 11.79
C THR A 109 -12.84 4.92 12.25
N ARG A 110 -14.00 4.99 12.92
CA ARG A 110 -14.64 3.92 13.72
C ARG A 110 -15.15 2.69 12.96
N ASN A 111 -14.77 2.46 11.70
CA ASN A 111 -15.16 1.25 10.97
C ASN A 111 -14.29 0.98 9.71
N PRO A 112 -13.02 0.55 9.84
CA PRO A 112 -12.16 0.38 8.67
C PRO A 112 -12.41 -0.96 7.96
N SER A 113 -12.88 -0.90 6.70
CA SER A 113 -13.11 -2.08 5.84
C SER A 113 -11.86 -2.60 5.10
N VAL A 114 -10.67 -2.02 5.32
CA VAL A 114 -9.52 -2.25 4.42
C VAL A 114 -8.19 -2.26 5.18
N LEU A 115 -7.60 -3.45 5.37
CA LEU A 115 -6.15 -3.72 5.40
C LEU A 115 -5.94 -5.25 5.37
N VAL A 116 -5.30 -5.81 4.33
CA VAL A 116 -5.07 -7.28 4.22
C VAL A 116 -3.61 -7.72 4.43
N ALA A 117 -2.63 -6.82 4.47
CA ALA A 117 -1.31 -7.14 5.02
C ALA A 117 -0.52 -5.87 5.37
N ALA A 118 0.14 -5.87 6.53
CA ALA A 118 1.10 -4.86 6.94
C ALA A 118 2.46 -5.54 7.14
N TYR A 119 3.51 -5.00 6.50
CA TYR A 119 4.90 -5.42 6.71
C TYR A 119 5.62 -4.32 7.51
N PRO A 120 5.83 -4.47 8.82
CA PRO A 120 6.36 -3.39 9.67
C PRO A 120 7.86 -3.12 9.50
N ALA A 121 8.57 -3.81 8.61
CA ALA A 121 10.04 -3.79 8.53
C ALA A 121 10.61 -2.88 7.41
N ARG A 122 9.79 -2.04 6.77
CA ARG A 122 10.28 -1.12 5.73
C ARG A 122 10.67 0.23 6.33
N GLY A 123 11.96 0.54 6.28
CA GLY A 123 12.51 1.86 6.65
C GLY A 123 13.17 1.94 8.04
N LEU A 124 13.21 0.85 8.79
CA LEU A 124 13.95 0.76 10.05
C LEU A 124 15.23 -0.05 9.80
N ASP A 125 16.37 0.47 10.26
CA ASP A 125 17.56 -0.35 10.39
C ASP A 125 17.33 -1.45 11.46
N ILE A 126 18.26 -2.40 11.58
CA ILE A 126 18.13 -3.51 12.53
C ILE A 126 17.95 -2.98 13.97
N GLY A 127 18.61 -1.87 14.31
CA GLY A 127 18.52 -1.25 15.63
C GLY A 127 17.14 -0.66 15.92
N ALA A 128 16.56 0.05 14.97
CA ALA A 128 15.25 0.68 15.15
C ALA A 128 14.11 -0.36 15.09
N THR A 129 14.30 -1.46 14.35
CA THR A 129 13.39 -2.62 14.39
C THR A 129 13.39 -3.26 15.79
N GLU A 130 14.57 -3.43 16.39
CA GLU A 130 14.69 -3.99 17.73
C GLU A 130 14.12 -3.06 18.80
N TYR A 131 14.30 -1.74 18.67
CA TYR A 131 13.71 -0.77 19.58
C TYR A 131 12.18 -0.80 19.57
N VAL A 132 11.56 -0.84 18.39
CA VAL A 132 10.10 -0.95 18.25
C VAL A 132 9.60 -2.29 18.80
N ARG A 133 10.33 -3.38 18.56
CA ARG A 133 10.03 -4.70 19.15
C ARG A 133 10.05 -4.66 20.68
N LEU A 134 11.08 -4.06 21.28
CA LEU A 134 11.21 -3.95 22.73
C LEU A 134 10.06 -3.14 23.34
N LYS A 135 9.67 -2.03 22.72
CA LYS A 135 8.54 -1.20 23.18
C LYS A 135 7.18 -1.90 23.07
N LEU A 136 6.99 -2.72 22.02
CA LEU A 136 5.79 -3.54 21.87
C LEU A 136 5.74 -4.69 22.89
N MET A 137 6.88 -5.29 23.23
CA MET A 137 6.97 -6.30 24.29
C MET A 137 6.68 -5.69 25.68
N GLU A 138 7.23 -4.52 25.96
CA GLU A 138 6.98 -3.78 27.20
C GLU A 138 5.49 -3.43 27.38
N ALA A 139 4.82 -3.01 26.31
CA ALA A 139 3.37 -2.73 26.32
C ALA A 139 2.49 -3.99 26.46
N ARG A 140 2.95 -5.15 25.98
CA ARG A 140 2.27 -6.44 26.18
C ARG A 140 2.39 -6.90 27.63
N ASP A 141 3.57 -6.72 28.21
CA ASP A 141 3.92 -7.24 29.54
C ASP A 141 3.45 -6.30 30.67
N ASN A 142 3.15 -5.03 30.37
CA ASN A 142 2.45 -4.08 31.24
C ASN A 142 1.21 -3.48 30.55
N PRO A 143 0.11 -4.23 30.45
CA PRO A 143 -1.16 -3.68 30.01
C PRO A 143 -1.69 -2.73 31.09
N VAL A 144 -2.01 -1.49 30.71
CA VAL A 144 -2.74 -0.53 31.57
C VAL A 144 -4.19 -0.98 31.74
#